data_AF-A0A960RPW9-F1
#
_entry.id   AF-A0A960RPW9-F1
#
_cell.length_a   1.000
_cell.length_b   1.000
_cell.length_c   1.000
_cell.angle_alpha   90.00
_cell.angle_beta   90.00
_cell.angle_gamma   90.00
#
_symmetry.space_group_name_H-M   'P 1'
#
loop_
_entity.id
_entity.type
_entity.pdbx_description
1 polymer ?
#
loop_
_entity_poly.entity_id
_entity_poly.type
_entity_poly.pdbx_seq_one_letter_code
_entity_poly.pdbx_strand_id
1 'polypeptide(L)'
;MIALIWVATLFARFDSHQLQRIAPAGKRIEIEDHSIWYIAPHSRSRIQDWKKGDTLQIYPNLDSFSNSSFPYYIKNKRKPLTPVASNLQLGPEKASTNAIWINQVHVANQQITLQNGQDKITHWQVEPKDKEFLKTWKPTQGIVIGNNKGLLSWWYSSCEYILINVNRGEWIRVQPLQN
;
A
#
# COMPACT_ATOMS: atom_id res chain seq x y z
N MET A 1 12.99 6.04 -43.30
CA MET A 1 12.80 4.92 -42.34
C MET A 1 12.64 5.56 -40.96
N ILE A 2 11.40 5.70 -40.48
CA ILE A 2 11.10 6.41 -39.22
C ILE A 2 11.02 5.36 -38.12
N ALA A 3 11.96 5.39 -37.18
CA ALA A 3 11.91 4.56 -35.99
C ALA A 3 10.85 5.12 -35.03
N LEU A 4 9.72 4.42 -34.93
CA LEU A 4 8.74 4.62 -33.88
C LEU A 4 9.35 4.14 -32.55
N ILE A 5 9.85 5.07 -31.76
CA ILE A 5 10.18 4.81 -30.35
C ILE A 5 8.85 4.74 -29.61
N TRP A 6 8.42 3.54 -29.27
CA TRP A 6 7.36 3.31 -28.31
C TRP A 6 7.86 3.78 -26.94
N VAL A 7 7.52 5.02 -26.56
CA VAL A 7 7.59 5.44 -25.17
C VAL A 7 6.43 4.74 -24.46
N ALA A 8 6.64 3.48 -24.09
CA ALA A 8 5.81 2.84 -23.08
C ALA A 8 6.13 3.54 -21.77
N THR A 9 5.45 4.64 -21.49
CA THR A 9 5.45 5.26 -20.17
C THR A 9 4.85 4.24 -19.23
N LEU A 10 5.72 3.45 -18.61
CA LEU A 10 5.37 2.52 -17.55
C LEU A 10 4.84 3.40 -16.42
N PHE A 11 3.52 3.61 -16.35
CA PHE A 11 2.92 4.19 -15.17
C PHE A 11 3.27 3.26 -14.02
N ALA A 12 4.24 3.67 -13.20
CA ALA A 12 4.52 3.02 -11.94
C ALA A 12 3.18 3.00 -11.19
N ARG A 13 2.64 1.81 -10.96
CA ARG A 13 1.38 1.68 -10.25
C ARG A 13 1.60 2.16 -8.83
N PHE A 14 0.64 2.92 -8.31
CA PHE A 14 0.71 3.52 -6.97
C PHE A 14 0.85 2.49 -5.85
N ASP A 15 0.50 1.22 -6.10
CA ASP A 15 0.48 0.11 -5.15
C ASP A 15 1.74 -0.77 -5.17
N SER A 16 2.77 -0.36 -5.91
CA SER A 16 3.97 -1.16 -6.13
C SER A 16 5.15 -0.59 -5.35
N HIS A 17 5.64 -1.39 -4.41
CA HIS A 17 6.73 -1.06 -3.49
C HIS A 17 8.00 -1.82 -3.86
N GLN A 18 9.18 -1.28 -3.57
CA GLN A 18 10.46 -1.95 -3.76
C GLN A 18 11.02 -2.42 -2.42
N LEU A 19 11.27 -3.71 -2.31
CA LEU A 19 11.93 -4.29 -1.15
C LEU A 19 13.33 -3.70 -0.96
N GLN A 20 13.61 -3.11 0.20
CA GLN A 20 14.93 -2.59 0.54
C GLN A 20 15.75 -3.56 1.36
N ARG A 21 15.13 -4.18 2.38
CA ARG A 21 15.82 -5.06 3.31
C ARG A 21 14.91 -6.15 3.85
N ILE A 22 15.52 -7.29 4.17
CA ILE A 22 14.90 -8.37 4.95
C ILE A 22 15.72 -8.51 6.23
N ALA A 23 15.07 -8.48 7.39
CA ALA A 23 15.72 -8.72 8.67
C ALA A 23 16.11 -10.21 8.82
N PRO A 24 17.10 -10.55 9.67
CA PRO A 24 17.48 -11.93 9.94
C PRO A 24 16.29 -12.84 10.26
N ALA A 25 16.33 -14.07 9.75
CA ALA A 25 15.25 -15.05 9.85
C ALA A 25 13.89 -14.60 9.25
N GLY A 26 13.89 -13.57 8.40
CA GLY A 26 12.69 -13.09 7.73
C GLY A 26 11.64 -12.47 8.66
N LYS A 27 12.06 -12.00 9.85
CA LYS A 27 11.11 -11.47 10.86
C LYS A 27 10.43 -10.18 10.41
N ARG A 28 11.12 -9.38 9.62
CA ARG A 28 10.66 -8.07 9.15
C ARG A 28 11.17 -7.82 7.75
N ILE A 29 10.44 -7.01 7.00
CA ILE A 29 10.93 -6.41 5.76
C ILE A 29 10.85 -4.90 5.86
N GLU A 30 11.64 -4.23 5.05
CA GLU A 30 11.69 -2.77 4.90
C GLU A 30 11.53 -2.44 3.42
N ILE A 31 10.67 -1.49 3.09
CA ILE A 31 10.40 -1.07 1.70
C ILE A 31 10.96 0.34 1.42
N GLU A 32 10.79 0.87 0.22
CA GLU A 32 11.43 2.09 -0.31
C GLU A 32 11.05 3.38 0.41
N ASP A 33 9.94 3.39 1.14
CA ASP A 33 9.52 4.48 2.00
C ASP A 33 10.07 4.36 3.44
N HIS A 34 10.93 3.36 3.69
CA HIS A 34 11.49 2.96 4.98
C HIS A 34 10.47 2.45 6.01
N SER A 35 9.22 2.20 5.61
CA SER A 35 8.26 1.51 6.47
C SER A 35 8.70 0.07 6.73
N ILE A 36 8.48 -0.38 7.96
CA ILE A 36 8.88 -1.71 8.43
C ILE A 36 7.64 -2.56 8.65
N TRP A 37 7.66 -3.74 8.04
CA TRP A 37 6.56 -4.69 8.10
C TRP A 37 7.00 -5.96 8.81
N TYR A 38 6.34 -6.28 9.92
CA TYR A 38 6.55 -7.52 10.65
C TYR A 38 5.85 -8.68 9.93
N ILE A 39 6.59 -9.76 9.69
CA ILE A 39 6.09 -10.93 8.96
C ILE A 39 5.66 -12.00 9.94
N ALA A 40 4.45 -12.53 9.73
CA ALA A 40 3.88 -13.57 10.55
C ALA A 40 4.81 -14.78 10.61
N PRO A 41 5.04 -15.39 11.79
CA PRO A 41 5.99 -16.50 11.95
C PRO A 41 5.81 -17.62 10.93
N HIS A 42 4.57 -18.02 10.65
CA HIS A 42 4.22 -19.08 9.70
C HIS A 42 4.45 -18.72 8.23
N SER A 43 4.70 -17.45 7.91
CA SER A 43 4.96 -16.95 6.55
C SER A 43 6.45 -16.70 6.27
N ARG A 44 7.33 -16.74 7.28
CA ARG A 44 8.75 -16.33 7.15
C ARG A 44 9.57 -17.19 6.19
N SER A 45 9.27 -18.49 6.08
CA SER A 45 9.95 -19.37 5.12
C SER A 45 9.69 -18.96 3.67
N ARG A 46 8.57 -18.27 3.39
CA ARG A 46 8.15 -17.88 2.04
C ARG A 46 8.91 -16.65 1.50
N ILE A 47 9.66 -15.94 2.33
CA ILE A 47 10.44 -14.76 1.91
C ILE A 47 11.94 -15.01 1.83
N GLN A 48 12.40 -16.25 2.06
CA GLN A 48 13.83 -16.58 2.12
C GLN A 48 14.56 -16.26 0.81
N ASP A 49 13.88 -16.32 -0.32
CA ASP A 49 14.46 -16.07 -1.63
C ASP A 49 14.12 -14.68 -2.18
N TRP A 50 13.39 -13.85 -1.44
CA TRP A 50 13.13 -12.46 -1.83
C TRP A 50 14.44 -11.67 -1.84
N LYS A 51 14.57 -10.74 -2.78
CA LYS A 51 15.79 -9.98 -3.02
C LYS A 51 15.49 -8.49 -2.96
N LYS A 52 16.47 -7.71 -2.49
CA LYS A 52 16.42 -6.24 -2.59
C LYS A 52 16.09 -5.83 -4.04
N GLY A 53 15.15 -4.91 -4.21
CA GLY A 53 14.62 -4.47 -5.50
C GLY A 53 13.48 -5.35 -6.06
N ASP A 54 13.07 -6.42 -5.36
CA ASP A 54 11.83 -7.11 -5.72
C ASP A 54 10.64 -6.16 -5.53
N THR A 55 9.72 -6.17 -6.51
CA THR A 55 8.49 -5.39 -6.42
C THR A 55 7.45 -6.12 -5.58
N LEU A 56 6.96 -5.46 -4.54
CA LEU A 56 5.96 -5.92 -3.60
C LEU A 56 4.63 -5.20 -3.83
N GLN A 57 3.54 -5.87 -3.48
CA GLN A 57 2.19 -5.29 -3.42
C GLN A 57 1.56 -5.66 -2.09
N ILE A 58 0.90 -4.69 -1.47
CA ILE A 58 0.29 -4.81 -0.15
C ILE A 58 -1.21 -4.87 -0.31
N TYR A 59 -1.89 -5.73 0.44
CA TYR A 59 -3.32 -5.94 0.33
C TYR A 59 -3.95 -6.07 1.73
N PRO A 60 -5.24 -5.75 1.87
CA PRO A 60 -5.96 -6.04 3.11
C PRO A 60 -6.16 -7.55 3.25
N ASN A 61 -5.90 -8.08 4.44
CA ASN A 61 -6.19 -9.46 4.79
C ASN A 61 -7.65 -9.57 5.26
N LEU A 62 -8.54 -9.91 4.32
CA LEU A 62 -9.99 -9.99 4.52
C LEU A 62 -10.47 -11.39 4.94
N ASP A 63 -9.57 -12.31 5.32
CA ASP A 63 -9.98 -13.64 5.80
C ASP A 63 -10.80 -13.51 7.10
N SER A 64 -12.13 -13.50 6.93
CA SER A 64 -13.17 -13.31 7.95
C SER A 64 -13.25 -14.43 8.99
N PHE A 65 -12.47 -15.49 8.83
CA PHE A 65 -12.37 -16.61 9.78
C PHE A 65 -11.21 -16.50 10.77
N SER A 66 -10.35 -15.50 10.62
CA SER A 66 -9.33 -15.21 11.62
C SER A 66 -9.52 -13.80 12.13
N ASN A 67 -9.67 -13.66 13.45
CA ASN A 67 -9.16 -12.51 14.20
C ASN A 67 -7.65 -12.42 13.93
N SER A 68 -7.28 -12.10 12.69
CA SER A 68 -5.92 -12.18 12.21
C SER A 68 -5.17 -11.08 12.94
N SER A 69 -4.21 -11.48 13.77
CA SER A 69 -3.22 -10.56 14.31
C SER A 69 -2.38 -9.89 13.20
N PHE A 70 -2.68 -10.14 11.91
CA PHE A 70 -2.00 -9.67 10.71
C PHE A 70 -3.03 -9.16 9.66
N PRO A 71 -3.58 -7.93 9.81
CA PRO A 71 -4.51 -7.26 8.89
C PRO A 71 -4.07 -7.10 7.44
N TYR A 72 -2.83 -7.42 7.08
CA TYR A 72 -2.32 -7.23 5.72
C TYR A 72 -1.63 -8.47 5.20
N TYR A 73 -1.61 -8.66 3.89
CA TYR A 73 -0.68 -9.56 3.24
C TYR A 73 0.14 -8.85 2.16
N ILE A 74 1.37 -9.31 2.01
CA ILE A 74 2.31 -8.78 1.03
C ILE A 74 2.57 -9.86 -0.01
N LYS A 75 2.48 -9.50 -1.28
CA LYS A 75 2.84 -10.35 -2.42
C LYS A 75 4.09 -9.80 -3.09
N ASN A 76 5.05 -10.67 -3.32
CA ASN A 76 6.16 -10.37 -4.22
C ASN A 76 5.71 -10.68 -5.66
N LYS A 77 5.81 -9.70 -6.57
CA LYS A 77 5.41 -9.88 -7.98
C LYS A 77 6.20 -10.97 -8.70
N ARG A 78 7.42 -11.28 -8.26
CA ARG A 78 8.22 -12.41 -8.77
C ARG A 78 7.65 -13.76 -8.32
N LYS A 79 6.91 -13.81 -7.21
CA LYS A 79 6.28 -15.00 -6.62
C LYS A 79 4.86 -14.72 -6.10
N PRO A 80 3.89 -14.46 -7.00
CA PRO A 80 2.57 -13.98 -6.61
C PRO A 80 1.72 -15.03 -5.87
N LEU A 81 2.08 -16.32 -5.98
CA LEU A 81 1.34 -17.45 -5.38
C LEU A 81 1.60 -17.65 -3.89
N THR A 82 2.58 -16.96 -3.31
CA THR A 82 2.96 -17.12 -1.90
C THR A 82 2.85 -15.80 -1.14
N PRO A 83 1.62 -15.30 -0.88
CA PRO A 83 1.44 -14.14 -0.04
C PRO A 83 1.94 -14.42 1.38
N VAL A 84 2.42 -13.37 2.04
CA VAL A 84 2.86 -13.43 3.44
C VAL A 84 2.02 -12.52 4.31
N ALA A 85 1.47 -13.06 5.39
CA ALA A 85 0.71 -12.28 6.35
C ALA A 85 1.67 -11.34 7.12
N SER A 86 1.23 -10.12 7.35
CA SER A 86 2.10 -9.05 7.86
C SER A 86 1.34 -8.00 8.67
N ASN A 87 2.12 -7.27 9.47
CA ASN A 87 1.70 -6.07 10.18
C ASN A 87 2.63 -4.93 9.84
N LEU A 88 2.04 -3.74 9.66
CA LEU A 88 2.83 -2.53 9.71
C LEU A 88 3.35 -2.35 11.15
N GLN A 89 4.67 -2.31 11.29
CA GLN A 89 5.34 -2.09 12.57
C GLN A 89 5.83 -0.65 12.71
N LEU A 90 6.34 -0.06 11.61
CA LEU A 90 6.77 1.33 11.56
C LEU A 90 6.31 1.93 10.23
N GLY A 91 5.67 3.09 10.26
CA GLY A 91 5.23 3.80 9.06
C GLY A 91 6.39 4.39 8.23
N PRO A 92 6.06 5.03 7.10
CA PRO A 92 7.03 5.69 6.23
C PRO A 92 7.88 6.74 6.96
N GLU A 93 9.13 6.88 6.56
CA GLU A 93 10.04 7.89 7.11
C GLU A 93 9.81 9.27 6.47
N LYS A 94 9.74 10.32 7.30
CA LYS A 94 9.40 11.68 6.84
C LYS A 94 10.33 12.24 5.77
N ALA A 95 11.60 11.89 5.84
CA ALA A 95 12.62 12.35 4.89
C ALA A 95 12.67 11.50 3.60
N SER A 96 11.93 10.40 3.50
CA SER A 96 11.95 9.56 2.31
C SER A 96 11.21 10.23 1.15
N THR A 97 11.83 10.21 -0.03
CA THR A 97 11.21 10.70 -1.27
C THR A 97 9.99 9.88 -1.68
N ASN A 98 9.90 8.63 -1.22
CA ASN A 98 8.79 7.73 -1.55
C ASN A 98 7.68 7.71 -0.48
N ALA A 99 7.92 8.34 0.67
CA ALA A 99 6.91 8.39 1.71
C ALA A 99 5.75 9.30 1.31
N ILE A 100 4.53 8.87 1.65
CA ILE A 100 3.28 9.51 1.24
C ILE A 100 2.55 10.01 2.48
N TRP A 101 2.00 11.21 2.39
CA TRP A 101 1.28 11.89 3.46
C TRP A 101 -0.06 12.38 2.97
N ILE A 102 -1.01 12.49 3.89
CA ILE A 102 -2.23 13.24 3.67
C ILE A 102 -1.86 14.72 3.57
N ASN A 103 -2.15 15.35 2.42
CA ASN A 103 -2.06 16.80 2.26
C ASN A 103 -3.37 17.44 2.73
N GLN A 104 -4.51 16.96 2.20
CA GLN A 104 -5.84 17.51 2.49
C GLN A 104 -6.90 16.42 2.52
N VAL A 105 -7.95 16.65 3.31
CA VAL A 105 -9.12 15.77 3.42
C VAL A 105 -10.39 16.59 3.17
N HIS A 106 -11.18 16.19 2.19
CA HIS A 106 -12.46 16.81 1.84
C HIS A 106 -13.61 15.83 2.13
N VAL A 107 -14.06 15.80 3.38
CA VAL A 107 -15.08 14.84 3.86
C VAL A 107 -16.40 14.96 3.10
N ALA A 108 -16.84 16.18 2.77
CA ALA A 108 -18.09 16.43 2.05
C ALA A 108 -18.11 15.73 0.67
N ASN A 109 -17.00 15.85 -0.05
CA ASN A 109 -16.83 15.29 -1.39
C ASN A 109 -16.24 13.88 -1.38
N GLN A 110 -15.90 13.35 -0.20
CA GLN A 110 -15.22 12.06 0.00
C GLN A 110 -13.91 11.99 -0.79
N GLN A 111 -13.14 13.09 -0.79
CA GLN A 111 -11.89 13.16 -1.51
C GLN A 111 -10.73 13.30 -0.53
N ILE A 112 -9.59 12.74 -0.91
CA ILE A 112 -8.34 12.86 -0.19
C ILE A 112 -7.22 13.21 -1.16
N THR A 113 -6.41 14.18 -0.77
CA THR A 113 -5.24 14.62 -1.52
C THR A 113 -4.01 14.11 -0.81
N LEU A 114 -3.14 13.41 -1.54
CA LEU A 114 -1.88 12.87 -1.02
C LEU A 114 -0.71 13.61 -1.64
N GLN A 115 0.37 13.74 -0.88
CA GLN A 115 1.64 14.31 -1.32
C GLN A 115 2.77 13.34 -0.96
N ASN A 116 3.70 13.10 -1.88
CA ASN A 116 4.90 12.32 -1.58
C ASN A 116 6.07 13.22 -1.14
N GLY A 117 7.19 12.62 -0.73
CA GLY A 117 8.42 13.35 -0.35
C GLY A 117 9.13 14.09 -1.50
N GLN A 118 8.58 14.09 -2.71
CA GLN A 118 9.03 14.88 -3.86
C GLN A 118 8.01 15.96 -4.26
N ASP A 119 7.08 16.28 -3.36
CA ASP A 119 6.01 17.26 -3.56
C ASP A 119 5.03 16.93 -4.71
N LYS A 120 5.01 15.68 -5.18
CA LYS A 120 4.02 15.22 -6.15
C LYS A 120 2.67 15.02 -5.47
N ILE A 121 1.66 15.73 -5.96
CA ILE A 121 0.30 15.66 -5.45
C ILE A 121 -0.53 14.68 -6.29
N THR A 122 -1.37 13.89 -5.62
CA THR A 122 -2.36 13.00 -6.24
C THR A 122 -3.71 13.14 -5.53
N HIS A 123 -4.79 13.01 -6.28
CA HIS A 123 -6.16 13.14 -5.77
C HIS A 123 -6.89 11.81 -5.90
N TRP A 124 -7.65 11.48 -4.86
CA TRP A 124 -8.29 10.19 -4.72
C TRP A 124 -9.73 10.37 -4.27
N GLN A 125 -10.62 9.61 -4.89
CA GLN A 125 -12.00 9.47 -4.47
C GLN A 125 -12.11 8.29 -3.52
N VAL A 126 -12.64 8.54 -2.33
CA VAL A 126 -12.89 7.53 -1.30
C VAL A 126 -14.22 6.83 -1.55
N GLU A 127 -14.27 5.52 -1.32
CA GLU A 127 -15.51 4.75 -1.39
C GLU A 127 -16.51 5.24 -0.33
N PRO A 128 -17.80 5.43 -0.66
CA PRO A 128 -18.79 5.92 0.30
C PRO A 128 -18.91 5.11 1.59
N LYS A 129 -18.65 3.80 1.52
CA LYS A 129 -18.67 2.90 2.68
C LYS A 129 -17.60 3.25 3.73
N ASP A 130 -16.52 3.92 3.32
CA ASP A 130 -15.38 4.25 4.20
C ASP A 130 -15.38 5.72 4.65
N LYS A 131 -16.46 6.46 4.36
CA LYS A 131 -16.61 7.89 4.70
C LYS A 131 -16.41 8.18 6.20
N GLU A 132 -16.84 7.27 7.08
CA GLU A 132 -16.72 7.47 8.52
C GLU A 132 -15.25 7.46 8.98
N PHE A 133 -14.40 6.60 8.41
CA PHE A 133 -12.96 6.61 8.68
C PHE A 133 -12.33 7.92 8.23
N LEU A 134 -12.72 8.42 7.05
CA LEU A 134 -12.19 9.66 6.47
C LEU A 134 -12.38 10.88 7.39
N LYS A 135 -13.45 10.95 8.18
CA LYS A 135 -13.69 12.04 9.14
C LYS A 135 -12.60 12.18 10.21
N THR A 136 -11.89 11.08 10.50
CA THR A 136 -10.89 11.02 11.56
C THR A 136 -9.46 11.17 11.06
N TRP A 137 -9.27 11.13 9.74
CA TRP A 137 -7.98 11.29 9.08
C TRP A 137 -7.59 12.77 9.01
N LYS A 138 -6.32 13.06 9.22
CA LYS A 138 -5.79 14.44 9.34
C LYS A 138 -4.60 14.65 8.40
N PRO A 139 -4.38 15.88 7.90
CA PRO A 139 -3.15 16.22 7.21
C PRO A 139 -1.90 15.77 7.97
N THR A 140 -0.82 15.50 7.24
CA THR A 140 0.49 15.01 7.71
C THR A 140 0.54 13.57 8.23
N GLN A 141 -0.60 12.87 8.32
CA GLN A 141 -0.60 11.44 8.63
C GLN A 141 0.00 10.64 7.47
N GLY A 142 0.80 9.63 7.81
CA GLY A 142 1.49 8.78 6.84
C GLY A 142 0.54 7.77 6.19
N ILE A 143 0.76 7.53 4.91
CA ILE A 143 -0.04 6.65 4.07
C ILE A 143 0.86 5.63 3.39
N VAL A 144 0.42 4.37 3.38
CA VAL A 144 0.92 3.36 2.46
C VAL A 144 -0.21 3.00 1.50
N ILE A 145 0.07 2.96 0.20
CA ILE A 145 -0.93 2.62 -0.82
C ILE A 145 -0.90 1.12 -1.07
N GLY A 146 -2.03 0.46 -0.84
CA GLY A 146 -2.20 -0.95 -1.16
C GLY A 146 -3.11 -1.19 -2.36
N ASN A 147 -3.25 -2.46 -2.70
CA ASN A 147 -4.11 -2.95 -3.76
C ASN A 147 -5.39 -3.54 -3.16
N ASN A 148 -6.54 -3.16 -3.71
CA ASN A 148 -7.86 -3.63 -3.29
C ASN A 148 -8.40 -4.76 -4.18
N LYS A 149 -7.58 -5.46 -4.97
CA LYS A 149 -7.96 -6.63 -5.80
C LYS A 149 -7.50 -7.95 -5.17
N GLY A 150 -7.82 -8.12 -3.89
CA GLY A 150 -7.61 -9.36 -3.15
C GLY A 150 -8.61 -10.47 -3.47
N LEU A 151 -8.38 -11.66 -2.89
CA LEU A 151 -9.19 -12.87 -3.12
C LEU A 151 -10.70 -12.68 -2.90
N LEU A 152 -11.07 -11.76 -2.01
CA LEU A 152 -12.45 -11.46 -1.60
C LEU A 152 -12.81 -9.97 -1.73
N SER A 153 -12.19 -9.19 -2.60
CA SER A 153 -12.54 -7.76 -2.71
C SER A 153 -13.41 -7.41 -3.92
N TRP A 154 -13.34 -8.23 -4.98
CA TRP A 154 -14.04 -8.03 -6.26
C TRP A 154 -15.59 -8.05 -6.19
N TRP A 155 -16.16 -8.57 -5.10
CA TRP A 155 -17.60 -8.65 -4.86
C TRP A 155 -18.15 -7.47 -4.03
N TYR A 156 -17.28 -6.58 -3.52
CA TYR A 156 -17.68 -5.58 -2.52
C TYR A 156 -17.28 -4.14 -2.82
N SER A 157 -16.40 -3.90 -3.79
CA SER A 157 -15.91 -2.56 -4.13
C SER A 157 -15.42 -2.50 -5.57
N SER A 158 -15.69 -1.37 -6.24
CA SER A 158 -15.09 -1.03 -7.54
C SER A 158 -13.74 -0.32 -7.41
N CYS A 159 -13.33 0.05 -6.20
CA CYS A 159 -12.07 0.75 -5.97
C CYS A 159 -10.89 -0.20 -6.19
N GLU A 160 -9.87 0.27 -6.90
CA GLU A 160 -8.70 -0.53 -7.23
C GLU A 160 -7.64 -0.54 -6.12
N TYR A 161 -7.63 0.48 -5.27
CA TYR A 161 -6.59 0.73 -4.28
C TYR A 161 -7.17 0.83 -2.88
N ILE A 162 -6.31 0.62 -1.89
CA ILE A 162 -6.55 1.03 -0.51
C ILE A 162 -5.51 2.06 -0.09
N LEU A 163 -5.88 2.98 0.80
CA LEU A 163 -4.95 3.79 1.56
C LEU A 163 -4.89 3.24 2.97
N ILE A 164 -3.69 2.96 3.47
CA ILE A 164 -3.45 2.48 4.83
C ILE A 164 -2.95 3.66 5.65
N ASN A 165 -3.72 4.10 6.64
CA ASN A 165 -3.30 5.16 7.55
C ASN A 165 -2.45 4.57 8.67
N VAL A 166 -1.14 4.83 8.58
CA VAL A 166 -0.14 4.23 9.46
C VAL A 166 -0.26 4.71 10.90
N ASN A 167 -0.85 5.89 11.11
CA ASN A 167 -1.05 6.48 12.43
C ASN A 167 -2.28 5.93 13.15
N ARG A 168 -3.22 5.33 12.42
CA ARG A 168 -4.49 4.82 12.96
C ARG A 168 -4.62 3.30 12.92
N GLY A 169 -3.85 2.62 12.05
CA GLY A 169 -3.99 1.18 11.83
C GLY A 169 -5.26 0.80 11.06
N GLU A 170 -5.86 1.77 10.38
CA GLU A 170 -7.09 1.64 9.59
C GLU A 170 -6.77 1.83 8.10
N TRP A 171 -7.61 1.32 7.21
CA TRP A 171 -7.50 1.55 5.77
C TRP A 171 -8.84 1.90 5.14
N ILE A 172 -8.80 2.61 4.01
CA ILE A 172 -9.98 2.99 3.22
C ILE A 172 -9.76 2.63 1.75
N ARG A 173 -10.85 2.38 1.02
CA ARG A 173 -10.86 2.07 -0.40
C ARG A 173 -10.93 3.33 -1.23
N VAL A 174 -10.13 3.39 -2.27
CA VAL A 174 -10.02 4.57 -3.13
C VAL A 174 -9.84 4.22 -4.60
N GLN A 175 -10.22 5.18 -5.44
CA GLN A 175 -9.87 5.21 -6.86
C GLN A 175 -9.17 6.55 -7.16
N PRO A 176 -8.15 6.56 -8.02
CA PRO A 176 -7.51 7.80 -8.42
C PRO A 176 -8.53 8.66 -9.18
N LEU A 177 -8.58 9.95 -8.86
CA LEU A 177 -9.26 10.91 -9.72
C LEU A 177 -8.33 11.12 -10.93
N GLN A 178 -8.86 10.91 -12.14
CA GLN A 178 -8.11 11.24 -13.35
C GLN A 178 -7.85 12.74 -13.35
N ASN A 179 -6.57 13.12 -13.41
CA ASN A 179 -6.15 14.48 -13.75
C ASN A 179 -6.04 14.60 -15.26
#